data_AF-A0A0U3SUS2-F1
#
_entry.id   AF-A0A0U3SUS2-F1
#
_cell.length_a   1.000
_cell.length_b   1.000
_cell.length_c   1.000
_cell.angle_alpha   90.00
_cell.angle_beta   90.00
_cell.angle_gamma   90.00
#
_symmetry.space_group_name_H-M   'P 1'
#
loop_
_entity.id
_entity.type
_entity.pdbx_description
1 polymer ?
#
loop_
_entity_poly.entity_id
_entity_poly.type
_entity_poly.pdbx_seq_one_letter_code
_entity_poly.pdbx_strand_id
1 'polypeptide(L)' 'AAIRTALTPKHVPSEILEVAEVPRTLSGKKLEVPIKRLVLGEPIDRVVNRDAVANPASMDWFVRFAAARARLG' A
#
# COMPACT_ATOMS: atom_id res chain seq x y z
N ALA A 1 3.05 20.46 -5.73
CA ALA A 1 4.15 21.45 -5.59
C ALA A 1 4.97 21.25 -4.31
N ALA A 2 4.35 21.16 -3.12
CA ALA A 2 5.04 21.14 -1.82
C ALA A 2 6.25 20.18 -1.71
N ILE A 3 6.12 18.91 -2.09
CA ILE A 3 7.22 17.92 -2.01
C ILE A 3 8.44 18.35 -2.84
N ARG A 4 8.23 18.88 -4.05
CA ARG A 4 9.31 19.34 -4.94
C ARG A 4 10.02 20.57 -4.37
N THR A 5 9.26 21.47 -3.74
CA THR A 5 9.78 22.73 -3.17
C THR A 5 10.54 22.49 -1.87
N ALA A 6 10.03 21.62 -1.00
CA ALA A 6 10.64 21.34 0.31
C ALA A 6 11.80 20.34 0.24
N LEU A 7 11.88 19.53 -0.82
CA LEU A 7 12.89 18.50 -1.02
C LEU A 7 13.57 18.64 -2.40
N THR A 8 13.94 17.52 -3.03
CA THR A 8 14.55 17.49 -4.38
C THR A 8 13.67 16.69 -5.34
N PRO A 9 13.81 16.86 -6.67
CA PRO A 9 12.95 16.18 -7.66
C PRO A 9 12.86 14.66 -7.51
N LYS A 10 13.91 13.99 -7.01
CA LYS A 10 13.93 12.54 -6.74
C LYS A 10 12.93 12.07 -5.66
N HIS A 11 12.40 12.99 -4.85
CA HIS A 11 11.40 12.67 -3.82
C HIS A 11 9.96 12.81 -4.32
N VAL A 12 9.77 13.33 -5.53
CA VAL A 12 8.43 13.46 -6.12
C VAL A 12 7.96 12.06 -6.54
N PRO A 13 6.82 11.56 -6.04
CA PRO A 13 6.28 10.27 -6.45
C PRO A 13 6.00 10.24 -7.95
N SER A 14 6.20 9.08 -8.59
CA SER A 14 5.81 8.85 -9.98
C SER A 14 4.28 8.81 -10.15
N GLU A 15 3.58 8.32 -9.13
CA GLU A 15 2.13 8.21 -9.07
C GLU A 15 1.65 8.60 -7.67
N ILE A 16 0.47 9.23 -7.60
CA ILE A 16 -0.27 9.49 -6.37
C ILE A 16 -1.66 8.92 -6.59
N LEU A 17 -2.02 7.92 -5.80
CA LEU A 17 -3.28 7.19 -5.94
C LEU A 17 -4.13 7.42 -4.69
N GLU A 18 -5.40 7.74 -4.90
CA GLU A 18 -6.36 7.91 -3.83
C GLU A 18 -6.83 6.54 -3.32
N VAL A 19 -6.92 6.42 -2.00
CA VAL A 19 -7.46 5.25 -1.31
C VAL A 19 -8.43 5.71 -0.24
N ALA A 20 -9.47 4.91 0.00
CA ALA A 20 -10.45 5.21 1.04
C ALA A 20 -9.83 5.20 2.44
N GLU A 21 -8.84 4.32 2.68
CA GLU A 21 -8.17 4.19 3.96
C GLU A 21 -6.75 3.64 3.81
N VAL A 22 -5.82 4.08 4.68
CA VAL A 22 -4.48 3.51 4.79
C VAL A 22 -4.50 2.36 5.81
N PRO A 23 -4.15 1.12 5.41
CA PRO A 23 -4.20 -0.04 6.30
C PRO A 23 -3.17 0.07 7.42
N ARG A 24 -3.61 -0.27 8.63
CA ARG A 24 -2.83 -0.18 9.87
C ARG A 24 -2.98 -1.43 10.72
N THR A 25 -1.98 -1.69 11.56
CA THR A 25 -2.06 -2.68 12.65
C THR A 25 -3.10 -2.27 13.69
N LEU A 26 -3.50 -3.20 14.57
CA LEU A 26 -4.29 -2.88 15.77
C LEU A 26 -3.68 -1.75 16.64
N SER A 27 -2.34 -1.61 16.63
CA SER A 27 -1.62 -0.54 17.32
C SER A 27 -1.46 0.76 16.51
N GLY A 28 -2.08 0.85 15.32
CA GLY A 28 -2.09 2.05 14.48
C GLY A 28 -0.87 2.23 13.56
N LYS A 29 0.10 1.29 13.56
CA LYS A 29 1.27 1.34 12.67
C LYS A 29 0.86 1.06 11.24
N LYS A 30 1.36 1.84 10.27
CA LYS A 30 1.10 1.62 8.84
C LYS A 30 1.69 0.29 8.36
N LEU A 31 0.99 -0.41 7.48
CA LEU A 31 1.43 -1.69 6.92
C LEU A 31 2.30 -1.53 5.66
N GLU A 32 3.32 -0.67 5.70
CA GLU A 32 4.14 -0.34 4.51
C GLU A 32 4.84 -1.57 3.90
N VAL A 33 5.45 -2.42 4.73
CA VAL A 33 6.17 -3.62 4.27
C VAL A 33 5.20 -4.69 3.70
N PRO A 34 4.10 -5.07 4.38
CA PRO A 34 3.09 -5.95 3.78
C PRO A 34 2.54 -5.46 2.44
N ILE A 35 2.23 -4.17 2.32
CA ILE A 35 1.72 -3.59 1.07
C ILE A 35 2.76 -3.68 -0.05
N LYS A 36 4.03 -3.39 0.25
CA LYS A 36 5.11 -3.55 -0.73
C LYS A 36 5.22 -5.00 -1.23
N ARG A 37 5.19 -5.99 -0.34
CA ARG A 37 5.28 -7.42 -0.68
C ARG A 37 4.10 -7.85 -1.56
N LEU A 38 2.89 -7.40 -1.23
CA LEU A 38 1.69 -7.65 -2.02
C LEU A 38 1.81 -7.13 -3.45
N VAL A 39 2.26 -5.87 -3.61
CA VAL A 39 2.44 -5.25 -4.94
C VAL A 39 3.56 -5.93 -5.74
N LEU A 40 4.54 -6.53 -5.07
CA LEU A 40 5.59 -7.36 -5.69
C LEU A 40 5.13 -8.79 -6.04
N GLY A 41 3.85 -9.11 -5.83
CA GLY A 41 3.25 -10.37 -6.28
C GLY A 41 3.12 -11.43 -5.20
N GLU A 42 3.43 -11.13 -3.94
CA GLU A 42 3.26 -12.12 -2.87
C GLU A 42 1.78 -12.27 -2.47
N PRO A 43 1.27 -13.51 -2.30
CA PRO A 43 -0.13 -13.74 -1.90
C PRO A 43 -0.52 -13.07 -0.58
N ILE A 44 -1.75 -12.56 -0.48
CA ILE A 44 -2.22 -11.78 0.67
C ILE A 44 -2.13 -12.53 2.00
N ASP A 45 -2.37 -13.84 1.99
CA ASP A 45 -2.28 -14.73 3.14
C ASP A 45 -0.85 -14.90 3.67
N ARG A 46 0.18 -14.53 2.89
CA ARG A 46 1.59 -14.56 3.28
C ARG A 46 2.16 -13.21 3.70
N VAL A 47 1.49 -12.10 3.36
CA VAL A 47 1.99 -10.75 3.67
C VAL A 47 1.40 -10.18 4.95
N VAL A 48 0.18 -10.58 5.33
CA VAL A 48 -0.50 -10.05 6.52
C VAL A 48 -1.46 -11.05 7.14
N ASN A 49 -1.47 -11.12 8.48
CA ASN A 49 -2.58 -11.73 9.21
C ASN A 49 -3.73 -10.72 9.26
N ARG A 50 -4.89 -11.06 8.68
CA ARG A 50 -6.08 -10.19 8.65
C ARG A 50 -6.56 -9.80 10.06
N ASP A 51 -6.41 -10.67 11.04
CA ASP A 51 -6.82 -10.40 12.43
C ASP A 51 -5.92 -9.36 13.11
N ALA A 52 -4.73 -9.10 12.57
CA ALA A 52 -3.81 -8.08 13.07
C ALA A 52 -4.02 -6.71 12.40
N VAL A 53 -4.95 -6.59 11.46
CA VAL A 53 -5.28 -5.34 10.76
C VAL A 53 -6.45 -4.67 11.45
N ALA A 54 -6.31 -3.39 11.79
CA ALA A 54 -7.35 -2.62 12.48
C ALA A 54 -8.67 -2.56 11.69
N ASN A 55 -8.57 -2.38 10.38
CA ASN A 55 -9.69 -2.52 9.45
C ASN A 55 -9.30 -3.44 8.30
N PRO A 56 -9.70 -4.72 8.30
CA PRO A 56 -9.38 -5.64 7.21
C PRO A 56 -9.85 -5.18 5.83
N ALA A 57 -10.96 -4.44 5.72
CA ALA A 57 -11.50 -3.96 4.45
C ALA A 57 -10.59 -2.91 3.78
N SER A 58 -9.75 -2.21 4.54
CA SER A 58 -8.76 -1.26 4.00
C SER A 58 -7.72 -1.93 3.07
N MET A 59 -7.57 -3.27 3.14
CA MET A 59 -6.66 -4.02 2.28
C MET A 59 -7.20 -4.27 0.86
N ASP A 60 -8.53 -4.22 0.67
CA ASP A 60 -9.16 -4.69 -0.58
C ASP A 60 -8.74 -3.88 -1.81
N TRP A 61 -8.56 -2.57 -1.63
CA TRP A 61 -8.05 -1.71 -2.70
C TRP A 61 -6.65 -2.14 -3.15
N PHE A 62 -5.76 -2.45 -2.21
CA PHE A 62 -4.38 -2.83 -2.50
C PHE A 62 -4.28 -4.22 -3.16
N VAL A 63 -5.17 -5.14 -2.79
CA VAL A 63 -5.27 -6.46 -3.46
C VAL A 63 -5.65 -6.29 -4.92
N ARG A 64 -6.69 -5.51 -5.21
CA ARG A 64 -7.12 -5.23 -6.59
C ARG A 64 -6.03 -4.49 -7.37
N PHE A 65 -5.37 -3.52 -6.74
CA PHE A 65 -4.27 -2.77 -7.34
C PHE A 65 -3.08 -3.67 -7.70
N ALA A 66 -2.65 -4.53 -6.78
CA ALA A 66 -1.56 -5.48 -7.03
C ALA A 66 -1.91 -6.44 -8.18
N ALA A 67 -3.12 -6.99 -8.20
CA ALA A 67 -3.58 -7.87 -9.27
C ALA A 67 -3.69 -7.15 -10.63
N ALA A 68 -4.06 -5.87 -10.65
CA ALA A 68 -4.07 -5.06 -11.87
C ALA A 68 -2.64 -4.80 -12.39
N ARG A 69 -1.70 -4.45 -11.50
CA ARG A 69 -0.30 -4.21 -11.86
C ARG A 69 0.41 -5.46 -12.38
N ALA A 70 0.13 -6.63 -11.81
CA ALA A 70 0.72 -7.89 -12.27
C ALA A 70 0.33 -8.26 -13.71
N ARG A 71 -0.74 -7.67 -14.27
CA ARG A 71 -1.14 -7.86 -15.67
C ARG A 71 -0.48 -6.88 -16.63
N LEU A 72 0.17 -5.83 -16.11
CA LEU A 72 0.83 -4.78 -16.91
C LEU A 72 2.33 -5.01 -17.10
N GLY A 73 2.91 -5.94 -16.35
CA GLY A 73 4.31 -6.39 -16.50
C GLY A 73 4.36 -7.79 -17.08
#